data_AF-A0A3D2D3D3-F1
#
_entry.id   AF-A0A3D2D3D3-F1
#
_cell.length_a   1.000
_cell.length_b   1.000
_cell.length_c   1.000
_cell.angle_alpha   90.00
_cell.angle_beta   90.00
_cell.angle_gamma   90.00
#
_symmetry.space_group_name_H-M   'P 1'
#
loop_
_entity.id
_entity.type
_entity.pdbx_description
1 polymer ?
#
loop_
_entity_poly.entity_id
_entity_poly.type
_entity_poly.pdbx_seq_one_letter_code
_entity_poly.pdbx_strand_id
1 'polypeptide(L)'
;TLECGQIFRFYPYEKGYKVIAADKCAYAYNDGDKAVVECDEKDSGFFADFFDVQSDYGAIYNAAIKEGNAVLSKAATAGKGIRILNQNAAETLFSFIVSQNNNIPR
;
A
#
# COMPACT_ATOMS: atom_id res chain seq x y z
N THR A 1 -2.28 -3.42 -3.05
CA THR A 1 -1.87 -2.36 -2.10
C THR A 1 -1.81 -1.00 -2.75
N LEU A 2 -0.99 -0.77 -3.78
CA LEU A 2 -0.80 0.59 -4.33
C LEU A 2 -2.07 1.16 -4.98
N GLU A 3 -2.84 0.33 -5.68
CA GLU A 3 -4.03 0.77 -6.42
C GLU A 3 -5.33 0.84 -5.59
N CYS A 4 -5.28 0.63 -4.27
CA CYS A 4 -6.49 0.69 -3.44
C CYS A 4 -6.90 2.13 -3.06
N GLY A 5 -6.30 3.15 -3.70
CA GLY A 5 -6.64 4.56 -3.51
C GLY A 5 -6.01 5.23 -2.28
N GLN A 6 -5.03 4.59 -1.63
CA GLN A 6 -4.38 5.14 -0.44
C GLN A 6 -3.22 6.10 -0.74
N ILE A 7 -2.54 5.92 -1.87
CA ILE A 7 -1.44 6.77 -2.35
C ILE A 7 -1.66 7.12 -3.81
N PHE A 8 -0.96 8.15 -4.29
CA PHE A 8 -1.12 8.65 -5.67
C PHE A 8 0.22 8.81 -6.42
N ARG A 9 1.36 8.75 -5.73
CA ARG A 9 2.70 8.94 -6.34
C ARG A 9 3.39 7.61 -6.63
N PHE A 10 2.78 6.82 -7.49
CA PHE A 10 3.39 5.60 -8.02
C PHE A 10 3.12 5.50 -9.53
N TYR A 11 4.04 4.89 -10.25
CA TYR A 11 3.98 4.81 -11.71
C TYR A 11 4.33 3.40 -12.16
N PRO A 12 3.63 2.84 -13.17
CA PRO A 12 4.02 1.57 -13.77
C PRO A 12 5.49 1.59 -14.20
N TYR A 13 6.23 0.55 -13.86
CA TYR A 13 7.63 0.39 -14.21
C TYR A 13 7.97 -1.09 -14.32
N GLU A 14 8.40 -1.51 -15.51
CA GLU A 14 8.68 -2.92 -15.82
C GLU A 14 7.53 -3.85 -15.43
N LYS A 15 7.73 -4.78 -14.48
CA LYS A 15 6.71 -5.74 -13.99
C LYS A 15 5.97 -5.26 -12.74
N GLY A 16 6.22 -4.04 -12.29
CA GLY A 16 5.63 -3.48 -11.08
C GLY A 16 5.51 -1.97 -11.16
N TYR A 17 5.92 -1.29 -10.09
CA TYR A 17 5.74 0.15 -9.96
C TYR A 17 6.95 0.82 -9.31
N LYS A 18 7.29 2.01 -9.79
CA LYS A 18 8.09 2.96 -9.01
C LYS A 18 7.18 3.65 -8.01
N VAL A 19 7.55 3.60 -6.74
CA VAL A 19 6.83 4.23 -5.63
C VAL A 19 7.67 5.38 -5.11
N ILE A 20 7.11 6.57 -5.09
CA ILE A 20 7.75 7.76 -4.57
C ILE A 20 7.07 8.15 -3.26
N ALA A 21 7.84 8.24 -2.18
CA ALA A 21 7.36 8.63 -0.87
C ALA A 21 8.36 9.59 -0.24
N ALA A 22 7.87 10.74 0.23
CA ALA A 22 8.73 11.87 0.60
C ALA A 22 9.73 12.23 -0.53
N ASP A 23 11.03 12.17 -0.23
CA ASP A 23 12.16 12.44 -1.12
C ASP A 23 12.84 11.16 -1.66
N LYS A 24 12.22 9.99 -1.49
CA LYS A 24 12.81 8.67 -1.79
C LYS A 24 12.03 7.93 -2.88
N CYS A 25 12.68 6.95 -3.51
CA CYS A 25 12.11 6.13 -4.57
C CYS A 25 12.41 4.63 -4.32
N ALA A 26 11.42 3.77 -4.54
CA ALA A 26 11.58 2.33 -4.56
C ALA A 26 10.93 1.71 -5.80
N TYR A 27 11.41 0.56 -6.22
CA TYR A 27 10.76 -0.31 -7.20
C TYR A 27 10.06 -1.45 -6.46
N ALA A 28 8.73 -1.49 -6.53
CA ALA A 28 7.91 -2.50 -5.88
C ALA A 28 7.23 -3.39 -6.92
N TYR A 29 7.36 -4.71 -6.76
CA TYR A 29 6.73 -5.69 -7.64
C TYR A 29 6.41 -6.98 -6.88
N ASN A 30 5.59 -7.84 -7.48
CA ASN A 30 5.35 -9.18 -6.97
C ASN A 30 6.21 -10.20 -7.72
N ASP A 31 6.79 -11.13 -6.98
CA ASP A 31 7.51 -12.29 -7.49
C ASP A 31 6.95 -13.56 -6.85
N GLY A 32 6.04 -14.22 -7.56
CA GLY A 32 5.25 -15.33 -7.02
C GLY A 32 4.37 -14.89 -5.83
N ASP A 33 4.60 -15.50 -4.67
CA ASP A 33 3.92 -15.22 -3.41
C ASP A 33 4.59 -14.13 -2.57
N LYS A 34 5.65 -13.51 -3.08
CA LYS A 34 6.43 -12.48 -2.38
C LYS A 34 6.18 -11.10 -2.98
N ALA A 35 6.04 -10.11 -2.10
CA ALA A 35 6.17 -8.71 -2.46
C ALA A 35 7.65 -8.32 -2.30
N VAL A 36 8.23 -7.74 -3.34
CA VAL A 36 9.63 -7.29 -3.37
C VAL A 36 9.65 -5.77 -3.44
N VAL A 37 10.51 -5.15 -2.64
CA VAL A 37 10.75 -3.70 -2.63
C VAL A 37 12.26 -3.49 -2.76
N GLU A 38 12.67 -2.97 -3.90
CA GLU A 38 14.06 -2.60 -4.20
C GLU A 38 14.22 -1.10 -3.99
N CYS A 39 15.22 -0.69 -3.21
CA CYS A 39 15.53 0.71 -2.93
C CYS A 39 17.02 0.84 -2.57
N ASP A 40 17.50 2.08 -2.45
CA ASP A 40 18.83 2.32 -1.90
C ASP A 40 18.94 1.75 -0.48
N GLU A 41 20.09 1.19 -0.11
CA GLU A 41 20.30 0.54 1.20
C GLU A 41 19.97 1.46 2.38
N LYS A 42 20.35 2.74 2.26
CA LYS A 42 20.05 3.80 3.26
C LYS A 42 18.55 4.05 3.48
N ASP A 43 17.72 3.69 2.51
CA ASP A 43 16.27 3.93 2.51
C ASP A 43 15.48 2.66 2.88
N SER A 44 16.15 1.52 3.05
CA SER A 44 15.52 0.23 3.37
C SER A 44 14.65 0.28 4.63
N GLY A 45 15.13 0.90 5.71
CA GLY A 45 14.36 1.09 6.94
C GLY A 45 13.12 1.96 6.73
N PHE A 46 13.25 3.04 5.96
CA PHE A 46 12.13 3.90 5.61
C PHE A 46 11.04 3.15 4.84
N PHE A 47 11.41 2.35 3.82
CA PHE A 47 10.43 1.60 3.05
C PHE A 47 9.83 0.42 3.82
N ALA A 48 10.60 -0.21 4.73
CA ALA A 48 10.06 -1.22 5.63
C ALA A 48 8.95 -0.66 6.53
N ASP A 49 9.15 0.56 7.06
CA ASP A 49 8.14 1.28 7.84
C ASP A 49 6.97 1.75 6.97
N PHE A 50 7.25 2.31 5.78
CA PHE A 50 6.23 2.78 4.84
C PHE A 50 5.27 1.68 4.40
N PHE A 51 5.77 0.48 4.11
CA PHE A 51 4.95 -0.69 3.76
C PHE A 51 4.43 -1.44 4.99
N ASP A 52 4.69 -0.93 6.20
CA ASP A 52 4.22 -1.47 7.47
C ASP A 52 4.60 -2.95 7.64
N VAL A 53 5.79 -3.37 7.20
CA VAL A 53 6.16 -4.79 7.02
C VAL A 53 6.07 -5.61 8.33
N GLN A 54 6.24 -4.96 9.48
CA GLN A 54 6.22 -5.61 10.79
C GLN A 54 4.82 -6.04 11.26
N SER A 55 3.76 -5.43 10.73
CA SER A 55 2.39 -5.72 11.15
C SER A 55 1.87 -7.06 10.60
N ASP A 56 1.23 -7.85 11.47
CA ASP A 56 0.60 -9.12 11.12
C ASP A 56 -0.82 -8.91 10.53
N TYR A 57 -0.87 -8.59 9.24
CA TYR A 57 -2.13 -8.53 8.49
C TYR A 57 -2.82 -9.89 8.38
N GLY A 58 -2.11 -10.99 8.60
CA GLY A 58 -2.70 -12.33 8.67
C GLY A 58 -3.65 -12.47 9.84
N ALA A 59 -3.25 -11.99 11.03
CA ALA A 59 -4.12 -11.93 12.20
C ALA A 59 -5.37 -11.06 11.96
N ILE A 60 -5.20 -9.88 11.34
CA ILE A 60 -6.31 -8.97 11.01
C ILE A 60 -7.29 -9.61 10.03
N TYR A 61 -6.77 -10.21 8.95
CA TYR A 61 -7.57 -10.95 7.98
C TYR A 61 -8.34 -12.09 8.65
N ASN A 62 -7.67 -12.90 9.47
CA ASN A 62 -8.30 -14.02 10.16
C ASN A 62 -9.38 -13.56 11.14
N ALA A 63 -9.19 -12.43 11.81
CA ALA A 63 -10.21 -11.83 12.66
C ALA A 63 -11.45 -11.42 11.85
N ALA A 64 -11.25 -10.75 10.71
CA ALA A 64 -12.35 -10.35 9.82
C ALA A 64 -13.15 -11.55 9.27
N ILE A 65 -12.48 -12.67 8.95
CA ILE A 65 -13.16 -13.89 8.51
C ILE A 65 -13.95 -14.55 9.67
N LYS A 66 -13.37 -14.57 10.88
CA LYS A 66 -13.98 -15.20 12.06
C LYS A 66 -15.22 -14.48 12.60
N GLU A 67 -15.40 -13.20 12.28
CA GLU A 67 -16.58 -12.43 12.68
C GLU A 67 -17.89 -13.04 12.15
N GLY A 68 -17.82 -13.82 11.06
CA GLY A 68 -19.01 -14.48 10.48
C GLY A 68 -19.92 -13.54 9.68
N ASN A 69 -19.52 -12.28 9.51
CA ASN A 69 -20.22 -11.31 8.67
C ASN A 69 -19.91 -11.56 7.18
N ALA A 70 -20.92 -11.98 6.41
CA ALA A 70 -20.74 -12.33 5.00
C ALA A 70 -20.23 -11.17 4.12
N VAL A 71 -20.58 -9.93 4.43
CA VAL A 71 -20.10 -8.75 3.70
C VAL A 71 -18.62 -8.54 3.98
N LEU A 72 -18.25 -8.54 5.27
CA LEU A 72 -16.87 -8.35 5.68
C LEU A 72 -15.96 -9.47 5.17
N SER A 73 -16.38 -10.74 5.28
CA SER A 73 -15.58 -11.87 4.82
C SER A 73 -15.32 -11.83 3.31
N LYS A 74 -16.33 -11.42 2.51
CA LYS A 74 -16.16 -11.22 1.07
C LYS A 74 -15.20 -10.07 0.77
N ALA A 75 -15.34 -8.95 1.46
CA ALA A 75 -14.45 -7.80 1.29
C ALA A 75 -12.99 -8.13 1.69
N ALA A 76 -12.78 -8.79 2.82
CA ALA A 76 -11.46 -9.23 3.29
C ALA A 76 -10.80 -10.22 2.31
N THR A 77 -11.59 -11.13 1.73
CA THR A 77 -11.08 -12.06 0.69
C THR A 77 -10.70 -11.31 -0.58
N ALA A 78 -11.54 -10.39 -1.06
CA ALA A 78 -11.25 -9.60 -2.26
C ALA A 78 -10.04 -8.66 -2.08
N GLY A 79 -9.85 -8.14 -0.86
CA GLY A 79 -8.75 -7.25 -0.49
C GLY A 79 -7.53 -7.98 0.07
N LYS A 80 -7.42 -9.31 -0.06
CA LYS A 80 -6.29 -10.06 0.49
C LYS A 80 -4.97 -9.55 -0.07
N GLY A 81 -4.01 -9.28 0.82
CA GLY A 81 -2.71 -8.71 0.47
C GLY A 81 -2.67 -7.18 0.46
N ILE A 82 -3.78 -6.49 0.71
CA ILE A 82 -3.77 -5.04 1.00
C ILE A 82 -3.08 -4.80 2.34
N ARG A 83 -2.20 -3.81 2.36
CA ARG A 83 -1.60 -3.22 3.57
C ARG A 83 -1.98 -1.74 3.63
N ILE A 84 -2.08 -1.20 4.83
CA ILE A 84 -2.19 0.25 5.06
C ILE A 84 -0.76 0.81 5.08
N LEU A 85 -0.48 1.77 4.21
CA LEU A 85 0.84 2.39 4.11
C LEU A 85 1.01 3.47 5.18
N ASN A 86 2.18 3.48 5.84
CA ASN A 86 2.56 4.50 6.81
C ASN A 86 3.11 5.74 6.10
N GLN A 87 2.20 6.57 5.58
CA GLN A 87 2.53 7.74 4.76
C GLN A 87 2.91 8.96 5.59
N ASN A 88 3.59 9.91 4.94
CA ASN A 88 3.82 11.23 5.53
C ASN A 88 2.49 11.98 5.70
N ALA A 89 2.19 12.40 6.93
CA ALA A 89 0.91 13.03 7.27
C ALA A 89 0.59 14.29 6.46
N ALA A 90 1.58 15.14 6.16
CA ALA A 90 1.36 16.35 5.37
C ALA A 90 1.09 16.02 3.91
N GLU A 91 1.87 15.11 3.32
CA GLU A 91 1.68 14.65 1.94
C GLU A 91 0.29 14.01 1.75
N THR A 92 -0.11 13.14 2.68
CA THR A 92 -1.44 12.52 2.68
C THR A 92 -2.54 13.57 2.80
N LEU A 93 -2.43 14.52 3.73
CA LEU A 93 -3.42 15.59 3.90
C LEU A 93 -3.63 16.38 2.60
N PHE A 94 -2.54 16.87 1.99
CA PHE A 94 -2.63 17.63 0.75
C PHE A 94 -3.17 16.79 -0.41
N SER A 95 -2.74 15.54 -0.52
CA SER A 95 -3.21 14.63 -1.56
C SER A 95 -4.73 14.41 -1.51
N PHE A 96 -5.27 14.19 -0.31
CA PHE A 96 -6.71 13.98 -0.13
C PHE A 96 -7.54 15.28 -0.19
N ILE A 97 -6.93 16.45 0.06
CA ILE A 97 -7.56 17.74 -0.28
C ILE A 97 -7.72 17.87 -1.80
N VAL A 98 -6.68 17.53 -2.57
CA VAL A 98 -6.70 17.60 -4.04
C VAL A 98 -7.63 16.54 -4.65
N SER A 99 -7.81 15.39 -4.00
CA SER A 99 -8.70 14.33 -4.50
C SER A 99 -10.20 14.66 -4.35
N GLN A 100 -10.57 15.74 -3.66
CA GLN A 100 -11.99 16.11 -3.47
C GLN A 100 -12.66 16.39 -4.81
N ASN A 101 -13.77 15.68 -5.08
CA ASN A 101 -14.52 15.76 -6.33
C ASN A 101 -13.66 15.58 -7.60
N ASN A 102 -12.63 14.74 -7.50
CA ASN A 102 -11.69 14.47 -8.58
C ASN A 102 -11.55 12.96 -8.84
N ASN A 103 -11.18 12.58 -10.07
CA ASN A 103 -10.93 11.19 -10.43
C ASN A 103 -9.43 10.90 -10.29
N ILE A 104 -9.08 9.69 -9.82
CA ILE A 104 -7.67 9.27 -9.61
C ILE A 104 -6.73 9.59 -10.79
N PRO A 105 -7.13 9.44 -12.07
CA PRO A 105 -6.23 9.74 -13.19
C PRO A 105 -5.96 11.22 -13.48
N ARG A 106 -6.71 12.16 -12.87
CA ARG A 106 -6.60 13.60 -13.16
C ARG A 106 -5.60 14.27 -12.22
#